data_AF-A0A933X9B5-F1
#
_entry.id   AF-A0A933X9B5-F1
#
_cell.length_a   1.000
_cell.length_b   1.000
_cell.length_c   1.000
_cell.angle_alpha   90.00
_cell.angle_beta   90.00
_cell.angle_gamma   90.00
#
_symmetry.space_group_name_H-M   'P 1'
#
loop_
_entity.id
_entity.type
_entity.pdbx_description
1 polymer ?
#
loop_
_entity_poly.entity_id
_entity_poly.type
_entity_poly.pdbx_seq_one_letter_code
_entity_poly.pdbx_strand_id
1 'polypeptide(L)'
;MSLHIHWAEGLFLQPHHLQRAQHSAAEQLRAERQLGWPYPWGVVEAKLSRDELENMRIRFDRLRVVMPSGLEVNYPENADLPTLDIRQAFSKGAGTFGIGLGVPLWQPNRANTFPLGQPVDPRVKLLYRVGEVEYPDENNGENPKPIQVRKLNARLMFEQEDPSDMEVLPLLRIVRAAGEEVGLPREDTEFVPPLLLISGSPVLREMVRDLSAQVEASRKELVVQMTRGGFNLEQIRGLQIEQMLRLRSLNRFSGRLPTLVNAPGVTPLEWYLELRDLLGELSALQPDRDVFDAPDYNHESPYLCFRELCDRIRGFLRGAVAPSFIKVPFKDVDGKPVAALTDEHFSRPTAYFLAIKTKIDPQALAGYVEDPDRFKLMPVSLADRAIRGIELKEERHPPLELPAASDLHYFRLGHSVSARMWQQVQLEKAAAIRWKSAELDWTDVNFTLYMTVPNTK
;
A
#
# COMPACT_ATOMS: atom_id res chain seq x y z
N MET A 1 -26.40 -27.05 18.81
CA MET A 1 -27.33 -26.83 19.95
C MET A 1 -26.75 -27.46 21.19
N SER A 2 -26.40 -26.67 22.21
CA SER A 2 -25.91 -27.23 23.47
C SER A 2 -27.09 -27.55 24.39
N LEU A 3 -27.22 -28.82 24.78
CA LEU A 3 -28.17 -29.24 25.80
C LEU A 3 -27.72 -28.73 27.17
N HIS A 4 -28.64 -28.12 27.91
CA HIS A 4 -28.41 -27.66 29.28
C HIS A 4 -28.49 -28.83 30.27
N ILE A 5 -27.72 -28.73 31.36
CA ILE A 5 -27.79 -29.68 32.46
C ILE A 5 -29.05 -29.40 33.27
N HIS A 6 -29.82 -30.44 33.57
CA HIS A 6 -30.95 -30.36 34.47
C HIS A 6 -30.47 -30.49 35.92
N TRP A 7 -30.42 -29.37 36.62
CA TRP A 7 -30.10 -29.34 38.05
C TRP A 7 -31.37 -29.54 38.87
N ALA A 8 -31.47 -30.69 39.52
CA ALA A 8 -32.60 -31.04 40.38
C ALA A 8 -32.16 -31.17 41.84
N GLU A 9 -33.09 -30.95 42.76
CA GLU A 9 -32.87 -31.18 44.19
C GLU A 9 -32.52 -32.67 44.43
N GLY A 10 -31.52 -32.91 45.29
CA GLY A 10 -31.02 -34.27 45.57
C GLY A 10 -30.08 -34.86 44.51
N LEU A 11 -29.76 -34.13 43.43
CA LEU A 11 -28.78 -34.57 42.43
C LEU A 11 -27.36 -34.69 43.04
N PHE A 12 -26.73 -35.85 42.89
CA PHE A 12 -25.34 -36.06 43.30
C PHE A 12 -24.36 -35.50 42.24
N LEU A 13 -23.44 -34.63 42.65
CA LEU A 13 -22.47 -34.01 41.75
C LEU A 13 -21.48 -35.06 41.22
N GLN A 14 -21.22 -35.02 39.91
CA GLN A 14 -20.30 -35.91 39.21
C GLN A 14 -19.41 -35.05 38.30
N PRO A 15 -18.19 -35.52 37.96
CA PRO A 15 -17.32 -34.81 37.02
C PRO A 15 -18.02 -34.51 35.69
N HIS A 16 -18.90 -35.41 35.23
CA HIS A 16 -19.69 -35.26 34.00
C HIS A 16 -20.50 -33.95 33.96
N HIS A 17 -21.11 -33.56 35.09
CA HIS A 17 -21.89 -32.33 35.17
C HIS A 17 -21.01 -31.10 34.90
N LEU A 18 -19.88 -30.99 35.60
CA LEU A 18 -18.97 -29.85 35.44
C LEU A 18 -18.30 -29.83 34.06
N GLN A 19 -17.86 -30.99 33.56
CA GLN A 19 -17.25 -31.13 32.24
C GLN A 19 -18.23 -30.73 31.13
N ARG A 20 -19.49 -31.18 31.22
CA ARG A 20 -20.52 -30.82 30.24
C ARG A 20 -20.90 -29.35 30.33
N ALA A 21 -20.97 -28.78 31.53
CA ALA A 21 -21.23 -27.36 31.74
C ALA A 21 -20.14 -26.50 31.07
N GLN A 22 -18.87 -26.82 31.34
CA GLN A 22 -17.71 -26.14 30.76
C GLN A 22 -17.70 -26.24 29.23
N HIS A 23 -17.92 -27.44 28.69
CA HIS A 23 -17.99 -27.64 27.24
C HIS A 23 -19.18 -26.87 26.62
N SER A 24 -20.34 -26.89 27.25
CA SER A 24 -21.54 -26.16 26.78
C SER A 24 -21.28 -24.66 26.69
N ALA A 25 -20.65 -24.08 27.71
CA ALA A 25 -20.31 -22.66 27.72
C ALA A 25 -19.33 -22.31 26.59
N ALA A 26 -18.30 -23.14 26.37
CA ALA A 26 -17.36 -22.95 25.27
C ALA A 26 -18.04 -23.03 23.89
N GLU A 27 -18.95 -23.98 23.69
CA GLU A 27 -19.72 -24.12 22.44
C GLU A 27 -20.63 -22.91 22.16
N GLN A 28 -21.27 -22.36 23.20
CA GLN A 28 -22.09 -21.15 23.05
C GLN A 28 -21.24 -19.96 22.60
N LEU A 29 -20.07 -19.74 23.23
CA LEU A 29 -19.15 -18.67 22.82
C LEU A 29 -18.65 -18.84 21.38
N ARG A 30 -18.39 -20.07 20.94
CA ARG A 30 -18.01 -20.37 19.55
C ARG A 30 -19.15 -20.04 18.60
N ALA A 31 -20.38 -20.45 18.93
CA ALA A 31 -21.56 -20.18 18.13
C ALA A 31 -21.82 -18.67 17.98
N GLU A 32 -21.72 -17.89 19.06
CA GLU A 32 -21.87 -16.44 19.01
C GLU A 32 -20.82 -15.78 18.12
N ARG A 33 -19.55 -16.23 18.17
CA ARG A 33 -18.51 -15.70 17.27
C ARG A 33 -18.82 -15.98 15.80
N GLN A 34 -19.36 -17.16 15.48
CA GLN A 34 -19.76 -17.51 14.12
C GLN A 34 -20.91 -16.64 13.58
N LEU A 35 -21.76 -16.10 14.45
CA LEU A 35 -22.80 -15.16 14.06
C LEU A 35 -22.27 -13.73 13.90
N GLY A 36 -21.24 -13.36 14.68
CA GLY A 36 -20.69 -12.01 14.68
C GLY A 36 -19.75 -11.70 13.52
N TRP A 37 -18.98 -12.68 13.03
CA TRP A 37 -17.94 -12.47 12.02
C TRP A 37 -18.11 -13.38 10.79
N PRO A 38 -17.93 -12.87 9.56
CA PRO A 38 -18.02 -13.68 8.34
C PRO A 38 -16.98 -14.81 8.27
N TYR A 39 -15.78 -14.55 8.79
CA TYR A 39 -14.69 -15.51 8.88
C TYR A 39 -14.19 -15.55 10.33
N PRO A 40 -14.87 -16.31 11.22
CA PRO A 40 -14.67 -16.27 12.67
C PRO A 40 -13.46 -17.10 13.15
N TRP A 41 -12.51 -17.36 12.26
CA TRP A 41 -11.35 -18.22 12.48
C TRP A 41 -10.10 -17.64 11.79
N GLY A 42 -8.92 -18.18 12.09
CA GLY A 42 -7.64 -17.69 11.58
C GLY A 42 -6.66 -17.33 12.69
N VAL A 43 -5.48 -16.89 12.27
CA VAL A 43 -4.40 -16.42 13.14
C VAL A 43 -4.76 -15.05 13.73
N VAL A 44 -4.58 -14.91 15.04
CA VAL A 44 -4.75 -13.66 15.79
C VAL A 44 -3.39 -13.01 16.04
N GLU A 45 -2.41 -13.82 16.44
CA GLU A 45 -1.03 -13.42 16.70
C GLU A 45 -0.10 -14.61 16.45
N ALA A 46 1.01 -14.38 15.75
CA ALA A 46 2.06 -15.37 15.54
C ALA A 46 3.44 -14.70 15.67
N LYS A 47 4.24 -15.16 16.64
CA LYS A 47 5.62 -14.72 16.85
C LYS A 47 6.55 -15.91 16.74
N LEU A 48 7.18 -16.06 15.57
CA LEU A 48 8.14 -17.11 15.29
C LEU A 48 9.52 -16.75 15.88
N SER A 49 10.20 -17.73 16.47
CA SER A 49 11.57 -17.58 16.96
C SER A 49 12.56 -17.70 15.80
N ARG A 50 13.23 -16.58 15.48
CA ARG A 50 14.24 -16.52 14.40
C ARG A 50 15.46 -17.39 14.71
N ASP A 51 15.94 -17.35 15.94
CA ASP A 51 17.08 -18.16 16.39
C ASP A 51 16.84 -19.66 16.20
N GLU A 52 15.61 -20.13 16.48
CA GLU A 52 15.27 -21.54 16.26
C GLU A 52 15.18 -21.87 14.76
N LEU A 53 14.66 -20.95 13.95
CA LEU A 53 14.57 -21.11 12.50
C LEU A 53 15.95 -21.28 11.88
N GLU A 54 16.92 -20.43 12.25
CA GLU A 54 18.33 -20.56 11.85
C GLU A 54 18.92 -21.91 12.26
N ASN A 55 18.48 -22.46 13.39
CA ASN A 55 18.85 -23.79 13.87
C ASN A 55 18.03 -24.94 13.25
N MET A 56 17.34 -24.69 12.13
CA MET A 56 16.52 -25.65 11.39
C MET A 56 15.37 -26.23 12.23
N ARG A 57 14.80 -25.40 13.09
CA ARG A 57 13.66 -25.75 13.95
C ARG A 57 12.58 -24.67 13.88
N ILE A 58 11.32 -25.08 13.99
CA ILE A 58 10.20 -24.14 14.03
C ILE A 58 9.63 -24.13 15.43
N ARG A 59 9.74 -22.97 16.08
CA ARG A 59 9.21 -22.70 17.41
C ARG A 59 8.56 -21.32 17.41
N PHE A 60 7.38 -21.22 18.01
CA PHE A 60 6.76 -19.94 18.29
C PHE A 60 7.05 -19.51 19.72
N ASP A 61 7.33 -18.23 19.93
CA ASP A 61 7.35 -17.62 21.27
C ASP A 61 5.94 -17.29 21.74
N ARG A 62 5.06 -16.96 20.79
CA ARG A 62 3.64 -16.71 21.00
C ARG A 62 2.85 -17.18 19.80
N LEU A 63 1.77 -17.92 20.03
CA LEU A 63 0.84 -18.29 18.97
C LEU A 63 -0.58 -18.25 19.51
N ARG A 64 -1.43 -17.42 18.91
CA ARG A 64 -2.85 -17.34 19.20
C ARG A 64 -3.63 -17.50 17.91
N VAL A 65 -4.43 -18.56 17.84
CA VAL A 65 -5.16 -18.99 16.63
C VAL A 65 -6.56 -19.44 17.04
N VAL A 66 -7.55 -19.04 16.26
CA VAL A 66 -8.90 -19.63 16.34
C VAL A 66 -9.03 -20.61 15.19
N MET A 67 -9.19 -21.88 15.50
CA MET A 67 -9.37 -22.94 14.50
C MET A 67 -10.76 -22.80 13.83
N PRO A 68 -10.99 -23.36 12.62
CA PRO A 68 -12.30 -23.34 11.95
C PRO A 68 -13.51 -23.77 12.81
N SER A 69 -13.32 -24.69 13.75
CA SER A 69 -14.29 -25.16 14.74
C SER A 69 -14.64 -24.12 15.81
N GLY A 70 -13.88 -23.03 15.88
CA GLY A 70 -13.95 -21.99 16.91
C GLY A 70 -13.07 -22.30 18.14
N LEU A 71 -12.38 -23.44 18.17
CA LEU A 71 -11.41 -23.76 19.23
C LEU A 71 -10.26 -22.76 19.22
N GLU A 72 -9.98 -22.14 20.37
CA GLU A 72 -8.88 -21.19 20.50
C GLU A 72 -7.62 -21.88 21.05
N VAL A 73 -6.56 -21.86 20.25
CA VAL A 73 -5.21 -22.28 20.63
C VAL A 73 -4.44 -21.03 21.03
N ASN A 74 -3.95 -20.99 22.25
CA ASN A 74 -3.27 -19.85 22.86
C ASN A 74 -2.00 -20.36 23.56
N TYR A 75 -0.89 -20.43 22.84
CA TYR A 75 0.40 -20.90 23.34
C TYR A 75 1.26 -19.72 23.83
N PRO A 76 1.80 -19.77 25.06
CA PRO A 76 1.92 -20.94 25.94
C PRO A 76 0.82 -21.11 27.01
N GLU A 77 -0.23 -20.28 27.03
CA GLU A 77 -1.20 -20.28 28.13
C GLU A 77 -2.04 -21.57 28.22
N ASN A 78 -2.80 -21.89 27.16
CA ASN A 78 -3.78 -22.98 27.17
C ASN A 78 -3.37 -24.18 26.30
N ALA A 79 -2.20 -24.13 25.66
CA ALA A 79 -1.75 -25.13 24.72
C ALA A 79 -0.29 -25.50 24.96
N ASP A 80 0.05 -26.75 24.68
CA ASP A 80 1.43 -27.18 24.49
C ASP A 80 1.69 -27.30 22.98
N LEU A 81 2.83 -26.77 22.52
CA LEU A 81 3.21 -26.77 21.11
C LEU A 81 4.69 -27.19 20.99
N PRO A 82 4.97 -28.47 20.67
CA PRO A 82 6.34 -28.94 20.48
C PRO A 82 7.01 -28.28 19.27
N THR A 83 8.31 -28.03 19.39
CA THR A 83 9.18 -27.58 18.29
C THR A 83 9.23 -28.61 17.16
N LEU A 84 9.19 -28.16 15.90
CA LEU A 84 9.29 -29.02 14.73
C LEU A 84 10.70 -28.96 14.13
N ASP A 85 11.37 -30.11 13.97
CA ASP A 85 12.64 -30.19 13.24
C ASP A 85 12.37 -30.22 11.74
N ILE A 86 13.00 -29.31 10.98
CA ILE A 86 12.83 -29.18 9.53
C ILE A 86 14.07 -29.60 8.73
N ARG A 87 15.14 -30.08 9.35
CA ARG A 87 16.42 -30.42 8.67
C ARG A 87 16.22 -31.40 7.53
N GLN A 88 15.42 -32.43 7.75
CA GLN A 88 15.18 -33.47 6.75
C GLN A 88 14.33 -32.95 5.59
N ALA A 89 13.27 -32.19 5.88
CA ALA A 89 12.40 -31.60 4.87
C ALA A 89 13.15 -30.56 4.03
N PHE A 90 13.94 -29.72 4.69
CA PHE A 90 14.73 -28.66 4.06
C PHE A 90 15.90 -29.19 3.21
N SER A 91 16.46 -30.36 3.54
CA SER A 91 17.52 -30.99 2.73
C SER A 91 17.00 -31.76 1.51
N LYS A 92 15.83 -32.40 1.61
CA LYS A 92 15.29 -33.28 0.55
C LYS A 92 14.43 -32.56 -0.52
N GLY A 93 13.92 -31.37 -0.23
CA GLY A 93 12.94 -30.68 -1.08
C GLY A 93 13.51 -29.63 -2.04
N ALA A 94 12.64 -29.16 -2.95
CA ALA A 94 12.89 -28.05 -3.89
C ALA A 94 13.12 -26.67 -3.21
N GLY A 95 13.27 -26.64 -1.89
CA GLY A 95 13.51 -25.42 -1.12
C GLY A 95 12.24 -24.70 -0.64
N THR A 96 11.05 -25.29 -0.79
CA THR A 96 9.78 -24.71 -0.31
C THR A 96 8.85 -25.78 0.29
N PHE A 97 8.27 -25.54 1.47
CA PHE A 97 7.25 -26.40 2.08
C PHE A 97 6.37 -25.64 3.07
N GLY A 98 5.11 -26.04 3.19
CA GLY A 98 4.13 -25.50 4.13
C GLY A 98 4.15 -26.20 5.49
N ILE A 99 3.85 -25.43 6.54
CA ILE A 99 3.61 -25.92 7.90
C ILE A 99 2.25 -25.44 8.40
N GLY A 100 1.49 -26.37 8.97
CA GLY A 100 0.20 -26.11 9.61
C GLY A 100 0.24 -26.32 11.12
N LEU A 101 -0.75 -25.74 11.79
CA LEU A 101 -1.14 -26.06 13.16
C LEU A 101 -2.16 -27.18 13.13
N GLY A 102 -1.82 -28.31 13.74
CA GLY A 102 -2.73 -29.43 13.93
C GLY A 102 -3.21 -29.53 15.37
N VAL A 103 -4.51 -29.76 15.55
CA VAL A 103 -5.12 -30.01 16.87
C VAL A 103 -6.06 -31.22 16.77
N PRO A 104 -5.95 -32.23 17.65
CA PRO A 104 -6.87 -33.37 17.64
C PRO A 104 -8.33 -32.97 17.78
N LEU A 105 -9.23 -33.62 17.07
CA LEU A 105 -10.66 -33.36 17.16
C LEU A 105 -11.23 -33.81 18.52
N TRP A 106 -12.23 -33.10 19.02
CA TRP A 106 -13.01 -33.55 20.16
C TRP A 106 -13.81 -34.82 19.80
N GLN A 107 -13.70 -35.84 20.64
CA GLN A 107 -14.36 -37.13 20.48
C GLN A 107 -15.48 -37.29 21.53
N PRO A 108 -16.77 -37.29 21.16
CA PRO A 108 -17.86 -37.30 22.13
C PRO A 108 -17.97 -38.60 22.94
N ASN A 109 -17.59 -39.73 22.34
CA ASN A 109 -17.76 -41.07 22.92
C ASN A 109 -16.42 -41.76 23.25
N ARG A 110 -15.32 -40.99 23.29
CA ARG A 110 -13.98 -41.49 23.63
C ARG A 110 -13.31 -40.56 24.62
N ALA A 111 -12.23 -41.02 25.24
CA ALA A 111 -11.39 -40.15 26.04
C ALA A 111 -10.83 -39.02 25.17
N ASN A 112 -10.84 -37.80 25.71
CA ASN A 112 -10.23 -36.62 25.09
C ASN A 112 -8.95 -36.18 25.81
N THR A 113 -8.60 -36.82 26.93
CA THR A 113 -7.53 -36.38 27.82
C THR A 113 -6.57 -37.53 28.07
N PHE A 114 -5.26 -37.25 28.04
CA PHE A 114 -4.25 -38.23 28.45
C PHE A 114 -4.46 -38.66 29.91
N PRO A 115 -4.24 -39.93 30.25
CA PRO A 115 -4.23 -40.36 31.64
C PRO A 115 -3.18 -39.61 32.46
N LEU A 116 -3.53 -39.24 33.69
CA LEU A 116 -2.60 -38.57 34.60
C LEU A 116 -1.40 -39.48 34.93
N GLY A 117 -0.19 -38.90 34.90
CA GLY A 117 1.04 -39.60 35.31
C GLY A 117 1.61 -40.58 34.28
N GLN A 118 1.04 -40.66 33.08
CA GLN A 118 1.59 -41.47 31.99
C GLN A 118 2.47 -40.63 31.05
N PRO A 119 3.49 -41.22 30.40
CA PRO A 119 4.27 -40.54 29.37
C PRO A 119 3.35 -40.03 28.26
N VAL A 120 3.48 -38.74 27.93
CA VAL A 120 2.70 -38.10 26.88
C VAL A 120 3.50 -38.16 25.58
N ASP A 121 3.01 -38.91 24.60
CA ASP A 121 3.46 -38.78 23.21
C ASP A 121 2.60 -37.73 22.50
N PRO A 122 3.19 -36.58 22.08
CA PRO A 122 2.48 -35.55 21.32
C PRO A 122 1.75 -36.03 20.07
N ARG A 123 2.16 -37.15 19.47
CA ARG A 123 1.58 -37.71 18.24
C ARG A 123 0.26 -38.43 18.49
N VAL A 124 -0.02 -38.80 19.73
CA VAL A 124 -1.30 -39.41 20.10
C VAL A 124 -2.40 -38.36 19.99
N LYS A 125 -3.45 -38.66 19.21
CA LYS A 125 -4.52 -37.73 18.82
C LYS A 125 -5.58 -37.57 19.94
N LEU A 126 -5.14 -37.24 21.15
CA LEU A 126 -6.01 -36.81 22.26
C LEU A 126 -5.92 -35.30 22.42
N LEU A 127 -7.06 -34.63 22.57
CA LEU A 127 -7.17 -33.17 22.56
C LEU A 127 -6.47 -32.50 23.75
N TYR A 128 -6.49 -33.11 24.94
CA TYR A 128 -5.99 -32.49 26.16
C TYR A 128 -4.86 -33.26 26.83
N ARG A 129 -3.83 -32.53 27.25
CA ARG A 129 -2.83 -32.96 28.22
C ARG A 129 -3.19 -32.41 29.60
N VAL A 130 -2.86 -33.14 30.65
CA VAL A 130 -3.03 -32.66 32.02
C VAL A 130 -1.75 -31.98 32.46
N GLY A 131 -1.87 -30.74 32.90
CA GLY A 131 -0.81 -29.99 33.58
C GLY A 131 -1.25 -29.60 34.98
N GLU A 132 -0.34 -29.00 35.74
CA GLU A 132 -0.60 -28.47 37.07
C GLU A 132 -0.24 -26.99 37.09
N VAL A 133 -1.13 -26.16 37.63
CA VAL A 133 -0.94 -24.72 37.77
C VAL A 133 -1.35 -24.32 39.18
N GLU A 134 -0.52 -23.52 39.84
CA GLU A 134 -0.84 -22.98 41.15
C GLU A 134 -1.76 -21.76 41.02
N TYR A 135 -2.90 -21.79 41.69
CA TYR A 135 -3.83 -20.67 41.78
C TYR A 135 -3.95 -20.19 43.24
N PRO A 136 -3.75 -18.89 43.52
CA PRO A 136 -4.12 -18.31 44.81
C PRO A 136 -5.63 -18.31 44.99
N ASP A 137 -6.09 -18.27 46.24
CA ASP A 137 -7.52 -18.10 46.55
C ASP A 137 -7.99 -16.71 46.05
N GLU A 138 -9.00 -16.67 45.18
CA GLU A 138 -9.49 -15.41 44.60
C GLU A 138 -10.10 -14.45 45.64
N ASN A 139 -10.52 -14.94 46.81
CA ASN A 139 -11.14 -14.11 47.85
C ASN A 139 -10.11 -13.29 48.66
N ASN A 140 -8.88 -13.78 48.82
CA ASN A 140 -7.86 -13.16 49.66
C ASN A 140 -6.48 -13.01 49.00
N GLY A 141 -6.23 -13.69 47.87
CA GLY A 141 -4.98 -13.65 47.12
C GLY A 141 -3.84 -14.47 47.71
N GLU A 142 -4.09 -15.24 48.77
CA GLU A 142 -3.08 -15.98 49.52
C GLU A 142 -3.16 -17.50 49.26
N ASN A 143 -2.19 -18.24 49.82
CA ASN A 143 -2.17 -19.71 49.90
C ASN A 143 -2.42 -20.42 48.55
N PRO A 144 -1.52 -20.25 47.55
CA PRO A 144 -1.65 -20.89 46.26
C PRO A 144 -1.81 -22.42 46.40
N LYS A 145 -2.74 -22.97 45.63
CA LYS A 145 -3.00 -24.42 45.56
C LYS A 145 -2.73 -24.94 44.16
N PRO A 146 -2.07 -26.10 44.03
CA PRO A 146 -1.93 -26.77 42.74
C PRO A 146 -3.30 -27.25 42.26
N ILE A 147 -3.67 -26.87 41.04
CA ILE A 147 -4.88 -27.31 40.36
C ILE A 147 -4.48 -27.99 39.05
N GLN A 148 -5.08 -29.16 38.81
CA GLN A 148 -4.92 -29.87 37.55
C GLN A 148 -5.73 -29.18 36.45
N VAL A 149 -5.04 -28.75 35.40
CA VAL A 149 -5.63 -28.05 34.25
C VAL A 149 -5.44 -28.87 32.98
N ARG A 150 -6.29 -28.59 31.98
CA ARG A 150 -6.18 -29.19 30.65
C ARG A 150 -5.51 -28.20 29.70
N LYS A 151 -4.41 -28.61 29.08
CA LYS A 151 -3.78 -27.89 27.96
C LYS A 151 -4.08 -28.59 26.65
N LEU A 152 -4.27 -27.84 25.58
CA LEU A 152 -4.46 -28.36 24.23
C LEU A 152 -3.19 -29.04 23.74
N ASN A 153 -3.35 -30.25 23.20
CA ASN A 153 -2.30 -31.01 22.55
C ASN A 153 -2.14 -30.55 21.10
N ALA A 154 -1.61 -29.34 20.90
CA ALA A 154 -1.35 -28.81 19.57
C ALA A 154 0.00 -29.33 19.04
N ARG A 155 0.14 -29.40 17.72
CA ARG A 155 1.42 -29.72 17.07
C ARG A 155 1.59 -28.98 15.76
N LEU A 156 2.82 -28.66 15.43
CA LEU A 156 3.19 -28.24 14.08
C LEU A 156 3.29 -29.48 13.19
N MET A 157 2.79 -29.36 11.97
CA MET A 157 2.73 -30.46 11.01
C MET A 157 3.19 -30.00 9.64
N PHE A 158 3.89 -30.88 8.92
CA PHE A 158 4.09 -30.68 7.48
C PHE A 158 2.79 -30.94 6.72
N GLU A 159 2.62 -30.24 5.61
CA GLU A 159 1.43 -30.36 4.74
C GLU A 159 1.18 -31.79 4.22
N GLN A 160 2.22 -32.62 4.12
CA GLN A 160 2.11 -34.02 3.65
C GLN A 160 1.75 -35.02 4.75
N GLU A 161 1.71 -34.61 6.02
CA GLU A 161 1.32 -35.50 7.12
C GLU A 161 -0.18 -35.80 7.09
N ASP A 162 -0.56 -37.00 7.56
CA ASP A 162 -1.97 -37.40 7.67
C ASP A 162 -2.74 -36.49 8.66
N PRO A 163 -3.77 -35.75 8.19
CA PRO A 163 -4.58 -34.88 9.03
C PRO A 163 -5.76 -35.60 9.70
N SER A 164 -5.94 -36.92 9.51
CA SER A 164 -7.09 -37.66 10.06
C SER A 164 -7.25 -37.46 11.57
N ASP A 165 -8.48 -37.36 12.07
CA ASP A 165 -8.82 -37.07 13.47
C ASP A 165 -8.23 -35.76 14.03
N MET A 166 -7.80 -34.85 13.15
CA MET A 166 -7.28 -33.54 13.52
C MET A 166 -7.95 -32.43 12.70
N GLU A 167 -8.01 -31.27 13.32
CA GLU A 167 -8.26 -30.01 12.65
C GLU A 167 -6.92 -29.36 12.31
N VAL A 168 -6.78 -28.85 11.09
CA VAL A 168 -5.53 -28.27 10.60
C VAL A 168 -5.76 -26.86 10.07
N LEU A 169 -4.88 -25.93 10.45
CA LEU A 169 -4.86 -24.57 9.94
C LEU A 169 -3.46 -24.24 9.38
N PRO A 170 -3.32 -23.81 8.11
CA PRO A 170 -2.04 -23.39 7.56
C PRO A 170 -1.45 -22.20 8.33
N LEU A 171 -0.18 -22.26 8.74
CA LEU A 171 0.47 -21.20 9.52
C LEU A 171 1.52 -20.42 8.74
N LEU A 172 2.44 -21.11 8.07
CA LEU A 172 3.53 -20.48 7.35
C LEU A 172 4.10 -21.39 6.27
N ARG A 173 4.81 -20.79 5.33
CA ARG A 173 5.58 -21.49 4.30
C ARG A 173 7.05 -21.11 4.46
N ILE A 174 7.92 -22.11 4.45
CA ILE A 174 9.37 -21.92 4.51
C ILE A 174 9.93 -21.96 3.10
N VAL A 175 10.83 -21.03 2.80
CA VAL A 175 11.61 -20.95 1.56
C VAL A 175 13.10 -20.89 1.87
N ARG A 176 13.95 -21.14 0.88
CA ARG A 176 15.38 -20.83 0.97
C ARG A 176 15.61 -19.33 0.81
N ALA A 177 16.34 -18.74 1.74
CA ALA A 177 16.79 -17.36 1.61
C ALA A 177 17.74 -17.19 0.40
N ALA A 178 17.68 -16.00 -0.20
CA ALA A 178 18.58 -15.52 -1.24
C ALA A 178 19.36 -14.28 -0.74
N GLY A 179 20.46 -13.90 -1.39
CA GLY A 179 21.28 -12.74 -1.01
C GLY A 179 22.39 -13.05 0.02
N GLU A 180 22.41 -12.33 1.14
CA GLU A 180 23.47 -12.48 2.17
C GLU A 180 23.29 -13.74 3.04
N GLU A 181 22.05 -14.22 3.21
CA GLU A 181 21.69 -15.40 4.01
C GLU A 181 21.47 -16.66 3.14
N VAL A 182 22.13 -16.74 1.98
CA VAL A 182 21.88 -17.81 0.99
C VAL A 182 21.92 -19.20 1.62
N GLY A 183 20.82 -19.93 1.44
CA GLY A 183 20.69 -21.31 1.86
C GLY A 183 20.14 -21.53 3.27
N LEU A 184 19.90 -20.47 4.05
CA LEU A 184 19.19 -20.57 5.33
C LEU A 184 17.66 -20.63 5.13
N PRO A 185 16.91 -21.27 6.05
CA PRO A 185 15.45 -21.27 6.01
C PRO A 185 14.89 -19.90 6.39
N ARG A 186 13.90 -19.42 5.63
CA ARG A 186 13.21 -18.16 5.88
C ARG A 186 11.71 -18.32 5.68
N GLU A 187 10.92 -17.51 6.38
CA GLU A 187 9.49 -17.34 6.09
C GLU A 187 9.27 -16.76 4.69
N ASP A 188 8.35 -17.36 3.95
CA ASP A 188 7.89 -16.85 2.66
C ASP A 188 6.97 -15.65 2.86
N THR A 189 7.43 -14.49 2.40
CA THR A 189 6.64 -13.24 2.47
C THR A 189 5.47 -13.20 1.51
N GLU A 190 5.39 -14.11 0.54
CA GLU A 190 4.25 -14.28 -0.35
C GLU A 190 3.23 -15.32 0.15
N PHE A 191 3.40 -15.81 1.37
CA PHE A 191 2.44 -16.64 2.06
C PHE A 191 1.88 -15.89 3.28
N VAL A 192 0.57 -15.69 3.30
CA VAL A 192 -0.15 -15.20 4.47
C VAL A 192 -1.19 -16.26 4.82
N PRO A 193 -1.22 -16.77 6.07
CA PRO A 193 -2.23 -17.74 6.48
C PRO A 193 -3.61 -17.09 6.59
N PRO A 194 -4.67 -17.88 6.81
CA PRO A 194 -5.97 -17.33 7.19
C PRO A 194 -5.83 -16.50 8.47
N LEU A 195 -6.33 -15.27 8.47
CA LEU A 195 -6.17 -14.33 9.57
C LEU A 195 -7.53 -13.95 10.17
N LEU A 196 -7.67 -14.12 11.47
CA LEU A 196 -8.82 -13.56 12.17
C LEU A 196 -8.69 -12.04 12.28
N LEU A 197 -7.49 -11.59 12.66
CA LEU A 197 -7.14 -10.18 12.80
C LEU A 197 -5.96 -9.83 11.89
N ILE A 198 -5.95 -8.62 11.34
CA ILE A 198 -4.84 -8.14 10.51
C ILE A 198 -3.48 -8.19 11.24
N SER A 199 -3.49 -8.09 12.58
CA SER A 199 -2.31 -8.19 13.44
C SER A 199 -1.64 -9.56 13.40
N GLY A 200 -2.33 -10.60 12.94
CA GLY A 200 -1.83 -11.96 12.84
C GLY A 200 -0.73 -12.14 11.78
N SER A 201 -0.60 -11.20 10.84
CA SER A 201 0.48 -11.20 9.84
C SER A 201 1.18 -9.84 9.78
N PRO A 202 2.48 -9.78 10.14
CA PRO A 202 3.28 -8.57 9.94
C PRO A 202 3.30 -8.11 8.48
N VAL A 203 3.39 -9.05 7.53
CA VAL A 203 3.43 -8.77 6.08
C VAL A 203 2.17 -8.03 5.63
N LEU A 204 1.00 -8.55 5.95
CA LEU A 204 -0.28 -7.95 5.53
C LEU A 204 -0.49 -6.59 6.24
N ARG A 205 -0.15 -6.51 7.53
CA ARG A 205 -0.23 -5.26 8.31
C ARG A 205 0.67 -4.17 7.75
N GLU A 206 1.90 -4.50 7.37
CA GLU A 206 2.83 -3.55 6.74
C GLU A 206 2.33 -3.12 5.36
N MET A 207 1.81 -4.05 4.56
CA MET A 207 1.25 -3.76 3.24
C MET A 207 0.12 -2.71 3.31
N VAL A 208 -0.83 -2.87 4.23
CA VAL A 208 -1.95 -1.92 4.39
C VAL A 208 -1.51 -0.60 5.04
N ARG A 209 -0.55 -0.65 5.99
CA ARG A 209 0.04 0.55 6.60
C ARG A 209 0.75 1.40 5.55
N ASP A 210 1.58 0.78 4.72
CA ASP A 210 2.37 1.48 3.72
C ASP A 210 1.47 2.06 2.63
N LEU A 211 0.42 1.33 2.21
CA LEU A 211 -0.59 1.88 1.31
C LEU A 211 -1.34 3.06 1.94
N SER A 212 -1.75 2.95 3.21
CA SER A 212 -2.39 4.04 3.95
C SER A 212 -1.50 5.29 4.00
N ALA A 213 -0.20 5.13 4.22
CA ALA A 213 0.76 6.23 4.21
C ALA A 213 0.89 6.86 2.81
N GLN A 214 0.85 6.06 1.74
CA GLN A 214 0.89 6.52 0.36
C GLN A 214 -0.37 7.31 -0.03
N VAL A 215 -1.55 6.87 0.43
CA VAL A 215 -2.82 7.62 0.27
C VAL A 215 -2.70 8.99 0.93
N GLU A 216 -2.21 9.05 2.17
CA GLU A 216 -2.04 10.32 2.88
C GLU A 216 -1.00 11.25 2.22
N ALA A 217 0.10 10.68 1.73
CA ALA A 217 1.11 11.44 0.99
C ALA A 217 0.52 12.03 -0.29
N SER A 218 -0.19 11.21 -1.09
CA SER A 218 -0.86 11.64 -2.33
C SER A 218 -1.89 12.74 -2.06
N ARG A 219 -2.65 12.60 -0.97
CA ARG A 219 -3.62 13.61 -0.51
C ARG A 219 -2.94 14.94 -0.19
N LYS A 220 -1.87 14.93 0.61
CA LYS A 220 -1.12 16.15 0.98
C LYS A 220 -0.53 16.85 -0.24
N GLU A 221 0.05 16.09 -1.16
CA GLU A 221 0.59 16.63 -2.40
C GLU A 221 -0.49 17.31 -3.24
N LEU A 222 -1.64 16.65 -3.41
CA LEU A 222 -2.74 17.19 -4.20
C LEU A 222 -3.32 18.48 -3.60
N VAL A 223 -3.42 18.58 -2.27
CA VAL A 223 -3.82 19.83 -1.59
C VAL A 223 -2.87 20.99 -1.93
N VAL A 224 -1.56 20.75 -1.88
CA VAL A 224 -0.55 21.77 -2.23
C VAL A 224 -0.67 22.15 -3.71
N GLN A 225 -0.88 21.19 -4.60
CA GLN A 225 -1.05 21.46 -6.03
C GLN A 225 -2.29 22.31 -6.31
N MET A 226 -3.43 21.98 -5.69
CA MET A 226 -4.70 22.69 -5.92
C MET A 226 -4.77 24.08 -5.29
N THR A 227 -4.00 24.33 -4.23
CA THR A 227 -3.97 25.65 -3.56
C THR A 227 -2.88 26.57 -4.11
N ARG A 228 -1.97 26.05 -4.94
CA ARG A 228 -0.92 26.82 -5.61
C ARG A 228 -1.55 27.83 -6.58
N GLY A 229 -1.34 29.12 -6.33
CA GLY A 229 -1.90 30.21 -7.15
C GLY A 229 -3.28 30.72 -6.70
N GLY A 230 -3.81 30.21 -5.59
CA GLY A 230 -5.13 30.59 -5.05
C GLY A 230 -6.26 29.72 -5.60
N PHE A 231 -7.17 29.29 -4.72
CA PHE A 231 -8.33 28.49 -5.10
C PHE A 231 -9.52 29.40 -5.41
N ASN A 232 -9.97 29.42 -6.68
CA ASN A 232 -11.13 30.19 -7.11
C ASN A 232 -12.18 29.28 -7.77
N LEU A 233 -13.35 29.17 -7.12
CA LEU A 233 -14.48 28.36 -7.59
C LEU A 233 -15.04 28.81 -8.94
N GLU A 234 -15.01 30.11 -9.23
CA GLU A 234 -15.55 30.68 -10.47
C GLU A 234 -14.69 30.36 -11.69
N GLN A 235 -13.44 29.92 -11.49
CA GLN A 235 -12.45 29.66 -12.55
C GLN A 235 -12.07 28.18 -12.71
N ILE A 236 -12.83 27.27 -12.07
CA ILE A 236 -12.59 25.82 -12.14
C ILE A 236 -12.76 25.32 -13.59
N ARG A 237 -11.78 24.54 -14.09
CA ARG A 237 -11.85 23.83 -15.38
C ARG A 237 -11.89 22.32 -15.17
N GLY A 238 -12.06 21.56 -16.26
CA GLY A 238 -12.22 20.09 -16.21
C GLY A 238 -11.15 19.36 -15.40
N LEU A 239 -9.87 19.72 -15.55
CA LEU A 239 -8.78 19.13 -14.76
C LEU A 239 -8.93 19.42 -13.26
N GLN A 240 -9.32 20.63 -12.87
CA GLN A 240 -9.57 20.97 -11.47
C GLN A 240 -10.79 20.21 -10.91
N ILE A 241 -11.80 19.90 -11.73
CA ILE A 241 -12.93 19.07 -11.30
C ILE A 241 -12.45 17.64 -10.98
N GLU A 242 -11.64 17.05 -11.87
CA GLU A 242 -11.03 15.73 -11.63
C GLU A 242 -10.20 15.74 -10.34
N GLN A 243 -9.33 16.75 -10.16
CA GLN A 243 -8.52 16.90 -8.96
C GLN A 243 -9.37 17.09 -7.69
N MET A 244 -10.48 17.82 -7.76
CA MET A 244 -11.42 17.96 -6.64
C MET A 244 -12.08 16.63 -6.28
N LEU A 245 -12.55 15.86 -7.27
CA LEU A 245 -13.14 14.54 -7.05
C LEU A 245 -12.12 13.57 -6.45
N ARG A 246 -10.90 13.57 -6.99
CA ARG A 246 -9.79 12.79 -6.45
C ARG A 246 -9.45 13.19 -5.01
N LEU A 247 -9.37 14.49 -4.73
CA LEU A 247 -9.09 14.99 -3.38
C LEU A 247 -10.21 14.62 -2.40
N ARG A 248 -11.48 14.63 -2.81
CA ARG A 248 -12.60 14.14 -2.00
C ARG A 248 -12.41 12.68 -1.61
N SER A 249 -12.10 11.81 -2.56
CA SER A 249 -11.83 10.39 -2.30
C SER A 249 -10.64 10.23 -1.37
N LEU A 250 -9.50 10.86 -1.70
CA LEU A 250 -8.30 10.79 -0.87
C LEU A 250 -8.55 11.29 0.56
N ASN A 251 -9.28 12.40 0.76
CA ASN A 251 -9.64 12.89 2.09
C ASN A 251 -10.45 11.85 2.90
N ARG A 252 -11.43 11.18 2.28
CA ARG A 252 -12.24 10.14 2.94
C ARG A 252 -11.35 9.02 3.48
N PHE A 253 -10.46 8.47 2.65
CA PHE A 253 -9.63 7.33 3.03
C PHE A 253 -8.46 7.72 3.93
N SER A 254 -7.85 8.90 3.71
CA SER A 254 -6.87 9.51 4.62
C SER A 254 -7.39 9.63 6.06
N GLY A 255 -8.68 9.92 6.25
CA GLY A 255 -9.28 10.00 7.58
C GLY A 255 -9.62 8.65 8.23
N ARG A 256 -9.73 7.57 7.44
CA ARG A 256 -10.18 6.23 7.91
C ARG A 256 -9.04 5.24 8.06
N LEU A 257 -8.21 5.09 7.02
CA LEU A 257 -7.20 4.03 6.95
C LEU A 257 -6.19 4.08 8.12
N PRO A 258 -5.66 5.25 8.55
CA PRO A 258 -4.73 5.29 9.67
C PRO A 258 -5.33 4.78 10.99
N THR A 259 -6.63 5.02 11.21
CA THR A 259 -7.33 4.51 12.39
C THR A 259 -7.50 3.00 12.30
N LEU A 260 -7.86 2.46 11.12
CA LEU A 260 -7.98 1.01 10.91
C LEU A 260 -6.66 0.26 11.11
N VAL A 261 -5.51 0.89 10.82
CA VAL A 261 -4.18 0.25 11.01
C VAL A 261 -3.87 0.04 12.49
N ASN A 262 -4.35 0.96 13.33
CA ASN A 262 -4.05 1.00 14.76
C ASN A 262 -5.16 0.40 15.62
N ALA A 263 -6.38 0.26 15.08
CA ALA A 263 -7.51 -0.28 15.80
C ALA A 263 -7.27 -1.77 16.14
N PRO A 264 -7.49 -2.18 17.39
CA PRO A 264 -7.50 -3.60 17.73
C PRO A 264 -8.72 -4.27 17.10
N GLY A 265 -8.59 -5.52 16.70
CA GLY A 265 -9.74 -6.32 16.28
C GLY A 265 -10.19 -6.14 14.83
N VAL A 266 -9.48 -5.38 13.99
CA VAL A 266 -9.85 -5.24 12.58
C VAL A 266 -9.54 -6.51 11.79
N THR A 267 -10.55 -7.01 11.09
CA THR A 267 -10.46 -8.22 10.28
C THR A 267 -9.89 -7.91 8.88
N PRO A 268 -9.31 -8.90 8.18
CA PRO A 268 -8.83 -8.68 6.82
C PRO A 268 -9.98 -8.41 5.83
N LEU A 269 -11.19 -8.96 6.04
CA LEU A 269 -12.32 -8.68 5.17
C LEU A 269 -12.72 -7.20 5.22
N GLU A 270 -12.81 -6.62 6.43
CA GLU A 270 -13.11 -5.18 6.60
C GLU A 270 -12.08 -4.31 5.88
N TRP A 271 -10.79 -4.63 6.04
CA TRP A 271 -9.71 -3.96 5.32
C TRP A 271 -9.83 -4.09 3.80
N TYR A 272 -10.10 -5.30 3.32
CA TYR A 272 -10.24 -5.57 1.90
C TYR A 272 -11.39 -4.77 1.28
N LEU A 273 -12.53 -4.67 1.98
CA LEU A 273 -13.69 -3.90 1.53
C LEU A 273 -13.39 -2.40 1.48
N GLU A 274 -12.72 -1.83 2.50
CA GLU A 274 -12.31 -0.41 2.47
C GLU A 274 -11.35 -0.10 1.33
N LEU A 275 -10.44 -1.01 1.02
CA LEU A 275 -9.54 -0.86 -0.13
C LEU A 275 -10.27 -1.04 -1.47
N ARG A 276 -11.31 -1.89 -1.53
CA ARG A 276 -12.19 -2.01 -2.70
C ARG A 276 -12.96 -0.73 -2.97
N ASP A 277 -13.52 -0.11 -1.93
CA ASP A 277 -14.17 1.20 -2.03
C ASP A 277 -13.19 2.26 -2.57
N LEU A 278 -11.96 2.28 -2.05
CA LEU A 278 -10.92 3.21 -2.54
C LEU A 278 -10.59 2.98 -4.02
N LEU A 279 -10.40 1.73 -4.44
CA LEU A 279 -10.16 1.40 -5.84
C LEU A 279 -11.34 1.81 -6.73
N GLY A 280 -12.57 1.54 -6.29
CA GLY A 280 -13.79 1.93 -6.99
C GLY A 280 -13.88 3.45 -7.20
N GLU A 281 -13.63 4.24 -6.15
CA GLU A 281 -13.64 5.69 -6.26
C GLU A 281 -12.51 6.24 -7.17
N LEU A 282 -11.30 5.66 -7.10
CA LEU A 282 -10.18 6.11 -7.94
C LEU A 282 -10.33 5.68 -9.40
N SER A 283 -10.88 4.50 -9.67
CA SER A 283 -11.10 4.00 -11.03
C SER A 283 -12.17 4.81 -11.78
N ALA A 284 -13.16 5.36 -11.07
CA ALA A 284 -14.17 6.24 -11.65
C ALA A 284 -13.59 7.52 -12.28
N LEU A 285 -12.37 7.92 -11.90
CA LEU A 285 -11.67 9.06 -12.49
C LEU A 285 -11.07 8.74 -13.88
N GLN A 286 -10.95 7.46 -14.23
CA GLN A 286 -10.38 6.97 -15.50
C GLN A 286 -11.30 5.89 -16.12
N PRO A 287 -12.51 6.26 -16.57
CA PRO A 287 -13.51 5.31 -17.05
C PRO A 287 -13.11 4.56 -18.33
N ASP A 288 -12.11 5.06 -19.05
CA ASP A 288 -11.55 4.45 -20.26
C ASP A 288 -10.68 3.22 -19.98
N ARG A 289 -10.17 3.07 -18.74
CA ARG A 289 -9.37 1.91 -18.33
C ARG A 289 -10.21 0.75 -17.79
N ASP A 290 -11.43 1.04 -17.33
CA ASP A 290 -12.38 0.13 -16.66
C ASP A 290 -11.70 -1.03 -15.90
N VAL A 291 -11.06 -0.69 -14.77
CA VAL A 291 -10.31 -1.64 -13.94
C VAL A 291 -11.07 -1.97 -12.64
N PHE A 292 -12.40 -1.83 -12.66
CA PHE A 292 -13.27 -2.00 -11.49
C PHE A 292 -13.23 -3.42 -10.94
N ASP A 293 -13.25 -4.42 -11.83
CA ASP A 293 -13.18 -5.84 -11.45
C ASP A 293 -11.85 -6.16 -10.79
N ALA A 294 -11.89 -6.66 -9.56
CA ALA A 294 -10.71 -6.99 -8.79
C ALA A 294 -10.87 -8.34 -8.08
N PRO A 295 -9.78 -9.10 -7.82
CA PRO A 295 -9.87 -10.50 -7.38
C PRO A 295 -10.67 -10.70 -6.09
N ASP A 296 -11.62 -11.62 -6.03
CA ASP A 296 -12.43 -11.87 -4.83
C ASP A 296 -11.59 -12.08 -3.56
N TYR A 297 -12.15 -11.71 -2.41
CA TYR A 297 -11.51 -11.97 -1.13
C TYR A 297 -11.45 -13.48 -0.86
N ASN A 298 -10.24 -14.01 -0.75
CA ASN A 298 -9.99 -15.39 -0.36
C ASN A 298 -9.40 -15.41 1.06
N HIS A 299 -10.19 -15.80 2.05
CA HIS A 299 -9.74 -15.88 3.43
C HIS A 299 -8.68 -16.96 3.65
N GLU A 300 -8.68 -18.03 2.85
CA GLU A 300 -7.69 -19.10 2.97
C GLU A 300 -6.31 -18.68 2.44
N SER A 301 -6.28 -17.69 1.55
CA SER A 301 -5.05 -17.16 0.94
C SER A 301 -5.16 -15.64 0.69
N PRO A 302 -5.14 -14.82 1.75
CA PRO A 302 -5.40 -13.39 1.64
C PRO A 302 -4.28 -12.60 0.93
N TYR A 303 -3.07 -13.15 0.83
CA TYR A 303 -1.92 -12.42 0.27
C TYR A 303 -2.16 -11.90 -1.15
N LEU A 304 -2.60 -12.77 -2.07
CA LEU A 304 -2.67 -12.45 -3.49
C LEU A 304 -3.71 -11.36 -3.79
N CYS A 305 -4.91 -11.48 -3.20
CA CYS A 305 -5.98 -10.52 -3.44
C CYS A 305 -5.64 -9.13 -2.85
N PHE A 306 -4.97 -9.08 -1.70
CA PHE A 306 -4.46 -7.84 -1.12
C PHE A 306 -3.32 -7.22 -1.93
N ARG A 307 -2.33 -8.02 -2.33
CA ARG A 307 -1.20 -7.54 -3.13
C ARG A 307 -1.69 -6.87 -4.41
N GLU A 308 -2.53 -7.58 -5.17
CA GLU A 308 -3.06 -7.08 -6.43
C GLU A 308 -3.92 -5.81 -6.23
N LEU A 309 -4.74 -5.78 -5.18
CA LEU A 309 -5.51 -4.59 -4.82
C LEU A 309 -4.61 -3.39 -4.54
N CYS A 310 -3.60 -3.57 -3.71
CA CYS A 310 -2.67 -2.52 -3.34
C CYS A 310 -1.92 -2.00 -4.56
N ASP A 311 -1.45 -2.88 -5.45
CA ASP A 311 -0.72 -2.48 -6.65
C ASP A 311 -1.58 -1.67 -7.62
N ARG A 312 -2.85 -2.06 -7.80
CA ARG A 312 -3.80 -1.28 -8.61
C ARG A 312 -4.04 0.10 -8.01
N ILE A 313 -4.30 0.20 -6.71
CA ILE A 313 -4.48 1.49 -6.02
C ILE A 313 -3.22 2.35 -6.17
N ARG A 314 -2.03 1.78 -5.99
CA ARG A 314 -0.75 2.51 -6.18
C ARG A 314 -0.61 3.07 -7.58
N GLY A 315 -1.08 2.35 -8.60
CA GLY A 315 -1.17 2.84 -9.97
C GLY A 315 -1.96 4.15 -10.08
N PHE A 316 -3.09 4.26 -9.38
CA PHE A 316 -3.91 5.47 -9.33
C PHE A 316 -3.32 6.56 -8.40
N LEU A 317 -2.62 6.20 -7.32
CA LEU A 317 -2.02 7.17 -6.38
C LEU A 317 -0.85 7.93 -6.99
N ARG A 318 -0.05 7.30 -7.85
CA ARG A 318 1.09 7.94 -8.56
C ARG A 318 0.69 9.12 -9.44
N GLY A 319 -0.61 9.32 -9.65
CA GLY A 319 -1.17 10.52 -10.28
C GLY A 319 -1.08 10.48 -11.79
N ALA A 320 -2.27 10.64 -12.37
CA ALA A 320 -2.45 10.94 -13.77
C ALA A 320 -1.62 12.19 -14.14
N VAL A 321 -0.73 11.96 -15.10
CA VAL A 321 0.03 12.92 -15.90
C VAL A 321 1.06 13.79 -15.16
N ALA A 322 2.34 13.39 -15.28
CA ALA A 322 3.44 14.32 -15.11
C ALA A 322 3.30 15.49 -16.10
N PRO A 323 3.51 16.75 -15.67
CA PRO A 323 3.71 17.89 -16.57
C PRO A 323 4.58 17.52 -17.77
N SER A 324 3.97 17.39 -18.94
CA SER A 324 4.70 17.06 -20.16
C SER A 324 4.98 18.36 -20.91
N PHE A 325 6.23 18.80 -20.84
CA PHE A 325 6.72 19.96 -21.59
C PHE A 325 8.06 19.63 -22.22
N ILE A 326 8.34 20.25 -23.37
CA ILE A 326 9.66 20.24 -24.00
C ILE A 326 10.35 21.56 -23.66
N LYS A 327 11.63 21.47 -23.32
CA LYS A 327 12.49 22.62 -22.99
C LYS A 327 13.66 22.68 -23.97
N VAL A 328 13.89 23.85 -24.54
CA VAL A 328 15.04 24.13 -25.42
C VAL A 328 15.78 25.36 -24.90
N PRO A 329 17.02 25.20 -24.37
CA PRO A 329 17.81 26.33 -23.94
C PRO A 329 18.34 27.11 -25.15
N PHE A 330 18.48 28.43 -25.00
CA PHE A 330 19.25 29.22 -25.94
C PHE A 330 20.74 29.14 -25.56
N LYS A 331 21.61 28.99 -26.57
CA LYS A 331 23.07 29.00 -26.42
C LYS A 331 23.65 30.16 -27.19
N ASP A 332 24.74 30.74 -26.69
CA ASP A 332 25.45 31.79 -27.43
C ASP A 332 26.12 31.20 -28.67
N VAL A 333 25.81 31.74 -29.84
CA VAL A 333 26.43 31.45 -31.12
C VAL A 333 26.76 32.80 -31.77
N ASP A 334 28.05 33.09 -31.95
CA ASP A 334 28.55 34.35 -32.51
C ASP A 334 27.98 35.61 -31.82
N GLY A 335 27.84 35.59 -30.49
CA GLY A 335 27.35 36.70 -29.69
C GLY A 335 25.82 36.87 -29.72
N LYS A 336 25.09 35.84 -30.17
CA LYS A 336 23.62 35.83 -30.25
C LYS A 336 23.06 34.59 -29.55
N PRO A 337 22.02 34.72 -28.70
CA PRO A 337 21.35 33.54 -28.15
C PRO A 337 20.54 32.83 -29.24
N VAL A 338 20.88 31.58 -29.51
CA VAL A 338 20.23 30.73 -30.51
C VAL A 338 19.72 29.44 -29.86
N ALA A 339 18.45 29.12 -30.11
CA ALA A 339 17.84 27.84 -29.77
C ALA A 339 17.87 26.92 -30.99
N ALA A 340 18.53 25.77 -30.88
CA ALA A 340 18.51 24.72 -31.89
C ALA A 340 17.26 23.86 -31.74
N LEU A 341 16.51 23.70 -32.83
CA LEU A 341 15.22 23.02 -32.86
C LEU A 341 15.32 21.72 -33.69
N THR A 342 14.40 20.79 -33.45
CA THR A 342 14.27 19.53 -34.20
C THR A 342 12.84 19.43 -34.74
N ASP A 343 12.57 18.46 -35.63
CA ASP A 343 11.22 18.25 -36.17
C ASP A 343 10.19 17.92 -35.06
N GLU A 344 10.66 17.34 -33.96
CA GLU A 344 9.85 17.03 -32.78
C GLU A 344 9.32 18.30 -32.10
N HIS A 345 10.12 19.37 -32.08
CA HIS A 345 9.76 20.66 -31.50
C HIS A 345 8.67 21.40 -32.29
N PHE A 346 8.34 20.95 -33.50
CA PHE A 346 7.29 21.57 -34.31
C PHE A 346 6.05 20.68 -34.46
N SER A 347 6.23 19.37 -34.42
CA SER A 347 5.16 18.39 -34.65
C SER A 347 4.38 17.99 -33.40
N ARG A 348 5.01 18.04 -32.20
CA ARG A 348 4.38 17.63 -30.93
C ARG A 348 3.69 18.75 -30.15
N PRO A 349 4.25 19.98 -30.03
CA PRO A 349 3.70 20.99 -29.12
C PRO A 349 2.33 21.55 -29.50
N THR A 350 1.52 21.90 -28.49
CA THR A 350 0.26 22.63 -28.63
C THR A 350 0.43 24.15 -28.48
N ALA A 351 1.43 24.59 -27.72
CA ALA A 351 1.75 25.99 -27.53
C ALA A 351 3.25 26.19 -27.23
N TYR A 352 3.73 27.40 -27.49
CA TYR A 352 5.13 27.79 -27.37
C TYR A 352 5.25 29.04 -26.48
N PHE A 353 6.21 29.02 -25.57
CA PHE A 353 6.46 30.08 -24.62
C PHE A 353 7.95 30.37 -24.51
N LEU A 354 8.33 31.64 -24.67
CA LEU A 354 9.65 32.13 -24.31
C LEU A 354 9.66 32.41 -22.80
N ALA A 355 10.50 31.70 -22.06
CA ALA A 355 10.78 31.99 -20.67
C ALA A 355 12.07 32.81 -20.56
N ILE A 356 11.99 33.90 -19.80
CA ILE A 356 13.10 34.79 -19.52
C ILE A 356 13.33 34.75 -18.02
N LYS A 357 14.47 34.20 -17.61
CA LYS A 357 14.92 34.22 -16.22
C LYS A 357 15.75 35.48 -15.98
N THR A 358 15.28 36.40 -15.15
CA THR A 358 15.91 37.72 -14.95
C THR A 358 15.53 38.36 -13.62
N LYS A 359 16.31 39.36 -13.19
CA LYS A 359 16.02 40.24 -12.06
C LYS A 359 15.42 41.59 -12.48
N ILE A 360 15.22 41.81 -13.78
CA ILE A 360 14.57 43.01 -14.31
C ILE A 360 13.14 43.10 -13.75
N ASP A 361 12.68 44.32 -13.43
CA ASP A 361 11.31 44.56 -12.99
C ASP A 361 10.29 43.98 -14.00
N PRO A 362 9.30 43.18 -13.55
CA PRO A 362 8.39 42.46 -14.46
C PRO A 362 7.59 43.37 -15.39
N GLN A 363 7.18 44.56 -14.92
CA GLN A 363 6.40 45.50 -15.72
C GLN A 363 7.27 46.15 -16.81
N ALA A 364 8.50 46.53 -16.47
CA ALA A 364 9.47 47.02 -17.43
C ALA A 364 9.87 45.94 -18.46
N LEU A 365 10.07 44.69 -18.01
CA LEU A 365 10.38 43.55 -18.87
C LEU A 365 9.25 43.28 -19.86
N ALA A 366 8.00 43.23 -19.39
CA ALA A 366 6.84 42.96 -20.25
C ALA A 366 6.71 44.00 -21.37
N GLY A 367 6.73 45.29 -21.00
CA GLY A 367 6.65 46.37 -21.98
C GLY A 367 7.81 46.37 -22.99
N TYR A 368 9.00 45.94 -22.57
CA TYR A 368 10.16 45.85 -23.45
C TYR A 368 10.10 44.66 -24.42
N VAL A 369 9.68 43.50 -23.93
CA VAL A 369 9.66 42.25 -24.71
C VAL A 369 8.50 42.24 -25.72
N GLU A 370 7.37 42.86 -25.39
CA GLU A 370 6.23 43.02 -26.30
C GLU A 370 6.46 44.10 -27.38
N ASP A 371 7.44 44.99 -27.22
CA ASP A 371 7.79 46.02 -28.21
C ASP A 371 8.61 45.40 -29.37
N PRO A 372 8.02 45.29 -30.59
CA PRO A 372 8.66 44.61 -31.72
C PRO A 372 9.88 45.34 -32.27
N ASP A 373 10.12 46.60 -31.89
CA ASP A 373 11.30 47.36 -32.29
C ASP A 373 12.47 47.24 -31.30
N ARG A 374 12.21 46.68 -30.10
CA ARG A 374 13.20 46.52 -29.03
C ARG A 374 13.66 45.08 -28.85
N PHE A 375 12.73 44.14 -28.78
CA PHE A 375 13.02 42.72 -28.56
C PHE A 375 12.45 41.86 -29.69
N LYS A 376 13.23 40.89 -30.15
CA LYS A 376 12.90 40.09 -31.33
C LYS A 376 13.31 38.65 -31.13
N LEU A 377 12.36 37.74 -31.29
CA LEU A 377 12.61 36.32 -31.55
C LEU A 377 12.43 36.06 -33.05
N MET A 378 13.41 35.53 -33.75
CA MET A 378 13.38 35.44 -35.22
C MET A 378 14.26 34.31 -35.78
N PRO A 379 14.12 33.95 -37.07
CA PRO A 379 15.04 33.02 -37.72
C PRO A 379 16.48 33.52 -37.70
N VAL A 380 17.44 32.59 -37.64
CA VAL A 380 18.87 32.91 -37.52
C VAL A 380 19.36 33.69 -38.73
N SER A 381 18.93 33.34 -39.95
CA SER A 381 19.32 34.03 -41.19
C SER A 381 18.88 35.51 -41.25
N LEU A 382 17.90 35.88 -40.42
CA LEU A 382 17.27 37.18 -40.38
C LEU A 382 17.67 38.01 -39.15
N ALA A 383 18.48 37.44 -38.25
CA ALA A 383 18.85 38.05 -36.97
C ALA A 383 19.46 39.45 -37.11
N ASP A 384 20.23 39.71 -38.17
CA ASP A 384 20.88 41.02 -38.39
C ASP A 384 19.99 42.05 -39.08
N ARG A 385 18.82 41.65 -39.59
CA ARG A 385 17.94 42.54 -40.34
C ARG A 385 17.03 43.34 -39.42
N ALA A 386 16.76 44.59 -39.80
CA ALA A 386 15.82 45.48 -39.11
C ALA A 386 14.36 45.17 -39.50
N ILE A 387 13.92 43.93 -39.26
CA ILE A 387 12.53 43.48 -39.52
C ILE A 387 11.85 43.02 -38.23
N ARG A 388 10.52 42.88 -38.24
CA ARG A 388 9.75 42.39 -37.09
C ARG A 388 9.99 40.90 -36.88
N GLY A 389 10.14 40.49 -35.62
CA GLY A 389 10.24 39.09 -35.22
C GLY A 389 8.87 38.42 -35.05
N ILE A 390 8.88 37.25 -34.43
CA ILE A 390 7.70 36.56 -33.93
C ILE A 390 7.09 37.38 -32.79
N GLU A 391 5.79 37.58 -32.83
CA GLU A 391 5.04 38.27 -31.78
C GLU A 391 5.17 37.53 -30.44
N LEU A 392 5.42 38.28 -29.38
CA LEU A 392 5.52 37.81 -28.01
C LEU A 392 4.52 38.59 -27.17
N LYS A 393 3.74 37.88 -26.35
CA LYS A 393 2.78 38.48 -25.43
C LYS A 393 2.96 37.91 -24.03
N GLU A 394 2.99 38.76 -23.02
CA GLU A 394 3.13 38.37 -21.62
C GLU A 394 2.04 37.35 -21.23
N GLU A 395 2.47 36.21 -20.69
CA GLU A 395 1.59 35.19 -20.13
C GLU A 395 1.69 35.25 -18.60
N ARG A 396 0.76 35.99 -17.99
CA ARG A 396 0.72 36.19 -16.52
C ARG A 396 0.34 34.92 -15.76
N HIS A 397 -0.34 34.01 -16.43
CA HIS A 397 -0.79 32.74 -15.87
C HIS A 397 -0.31 31.60 -16.78
N PRO A 398 1.00 31.28 -16.77
CA PRO A 398 1.54 30.21 -17.59
C PRO A 398 0.85 28.87 -17.27
N PRO A 399 0.75 27.95 -18.24
CA PRO A 399 0.22 26.61 -18.01
C PRO A 399 0.90 25.93 -16.83
N LEU A 400 0.13 25.16 -16.04
CA LEU A 400 0.61 24.50 -14.81
C LEU A 400 1.72 23.48 -15.08
N GLU A 401 1.84 23.04 -16.34
CA GLU A 401 2.88 22.14 -16.77
C GLU A 401 4.26 22.80 -16.81
N LEU A 402 4.33 24.14 -16.88
CA LEU A 402 5.59 24.87 -16.99
C LEU A 402 6.19 25.19 -15.60
N PRO A 403 7.53 25.27 -15.47
CA PRO A 403 8.18 25.64 -14.21
C PRO A 403 7.76 27.01 -13.69
N ALA A 404 7.55 27.15 -12.38
CA ALA A 404 7.28 28.43 -11.74
C ALA A 404 8.48 28.84 -10.86
N ALA A 405 8.99 30.05 -11.07
CA ALA A 405 9.99 30.70 -10.22
C ALA A 405 9.74 32.21 -10.19
N SER A 406 10.08 32.89 -9.09
CA SER A 406 9.82 34.32 -8.90
C SER A 406 10.57 35.22 -9.88
N ASP A 407 11.68 34.72 -10.43
CA ASP A 407 12.56 35.40 -11.38
C ASP A 407 12.36 34.88 -12.82
N LEU A 408 11.27 34.15 -13.10
CA LEU A 408 11.00 33.53 -14.38
C LEU A 408 9.69 34.06 -14.98
N HIS A 409 9.81 34.72 -16.13
CA HIS A 409 8.70 35.38 -16.81
C HIS A 409 8.40 34.71 -18.15
N TYR A 410 7.13 34.51 -18.48
CA TYR A 410 6.70 33.80 -19.68
C TYR A 410 6.06 34.73 -20.70
N PHE A 411 6.42 34.52 -21.97
CA PHE A 411 5.85 35.21 -23.11
C PHE A 411 5.37 34.18 -24.14
N ARG A 412 4.08 34.21 -24.46
CA ARG A 412 3.49 33.32 -25.45
C ARG A 412 3.87 33.76 -26.86
N LEU A 413 4.28 32.81 -27.70
CA LEU A 413 4.61 33.07 -29.10
C LEU A 413 3.35 33.11 -29.95
N GLY A 414 3.11 34.24 -30.62
CA GLY A 414 2.09 34.44 -31.64
C GLY A 414 2.47 33.82 -32.98
N HIS A 415 2.79 32.53 -33.02
CA HIS A 415 3.25 31.84 -34.22
C HIS A 415 2.21 31.83 -35.37
N SER A 416 0.91 31.86 -35.05
CA SER A 416 -0.17 32.01 -36.05
C SER A 416 -0.23 33.42 -36.64
N VAL A 417 -0.07 34.45 -35.82
CA VAL A 417 -0.03 35.86 -36.24
C VAL A 417 1.25 36.14 -37.05
N SER A 418 2.36 35.50 -36.67
CA SER A 418 3.68 35.62 -37.28
C SER A 418 4.02 34.45 -38.22
N ALA A 419 3.03 33.90 -38.92
CA ALA A 419 3.15 32.64 -39.67
C ALA A 419 4.36 32.56 -40.61
N ARG A 420 4.63 33.64 -41.36
CA ARG A 420 5.77 33.69 -42.30
C ARG A 420 7.13 33.59 -41.58
N MET A 421 7.29 34.26 -40.45
CA MET A 421 8.53 34.18 -39.66
C MET A 421 8.66 32.81 -39.00
N TRP A 422 7.55 32.26 -38.53
CA TRP A 422 7.52 30.93 -37.92
C TRP A 422 7.88 29.82 -38.91
N GLN A 423 7.35 29.87 -40.14
CA GLN A 423 7.71 28.94 -41.23
C GLN A 423 9.22 28.97 -41.52
N GLN A 424 9.84 30.15 -41.48
CA GLN A 424 11.28 30.27 -41.68
C GLN A 424 12.07 29.67 -40.50
N VAL A 425 11.61 29.83 -39.25
CA VAL A 425 12.18 29.13 -38.08
C VAL A 425 12.06 27.61 -38.23
N GLN A 426 10.96 27.10 -38.78
CA GLN A 426 10.77 25.67 -39.06
C GLN A 426 11.76 25.16 -40.11
N LEU A 427 11.96 25.91 -41.18
CA LEU A 427 12.92 25.57 -42.25
C LEU A 427 14.37 25.58 -41.74
N GLU A 428 14.75 26.59 -40.96
CA GLU A 428 16.10 26.74 -40.42
C GLU A 428 16.36 25.85 -39.20
N LYS A 429 15.30 25.30 -38.60
CA LYS A 429 15.35 24.54 -37.35
C LYS A 429 16.12 25.27 -36.24
N ALA A 430 16.03 26.59 -36.22
CA ALA A 430 16.69 27.42 -35.23
C ALA A 430 15.98 28.76 -35.08
N ALA A 431 16.01 29.31 -33.86
CA ALA A 431 15.51 30.65 -33.56
C ALA A 431 16.56 31.43 -32.77
N ALA A 432 16.77 32.70 -33.13
CA ALA A 432 17.67 33.62 -32.47
C ALA A 432 16.89 34.72 -31.74
N ILE A 433 17.45 35.19 -30.62
CA ILE A 433 16.95 36.35 -29.89
C ILE A 433 17.85 37.55 -30.16
N ARG A 434 17.24 38.71 -30.38
CA ARG A 434 17.92 40.00 -30.53
C ARG A 434 17.21 41.06 -29.70
N TRP A 435 17.99 41.86 -28.98
CA TRP A 435 17.48 43.00 -28.22
C TRP A 435 18.43 44.20 -28.32
N LYS A 436 17.94 45.39 -27.97
CA LYS A 436 18.77 46.61 -27.84
C LYS A 436 19.33 46.68 -26.41
N SER A 437 20.56 46.23 -26.23
CA SER A 437 21.20 46.07 -24.91
C SER A 437 21.39 47.35 -24.07
N ALA A 438 21.17 48.54 -24.62
CA ALA A 438 21.43 49.82 -23.94
C ALA A 438 20.31 50.31 -23.00
N GLU A 439 19.13 49.67 -23.01
CA GLU A 439 17.92 50.19 -22.33
C GLU A 439 17.55 49.47 -21.03
N LEU A 440 17.96 48.21 -20.86
CA LEU A 440 17.73 47.41 -19.67
C LEU A 440 19.01 46.66 -19.31
N ASP A 441 19.19 46.34 -18.03
CA ASP A 441 20.31 45.53 -17.58
C ASP A 441 20.04 44.04 -17.84
N TRP A 442 20.63 43.52 -18.92
CA TRP A 442 20.53 42.11 -19.33
C TRP A 442 21.61 41.23 -18.70
N THR A 443 22.28 41.68 -17.64
CA THR A 443 23.23 40.86 -16.89
C THR A 443 22.51 39.69 -16.23
N ASP A 444 23.13 38.50 -16.24
CA ASP A 444 22.59 37.25 -15.66
C ASP A 444 21.24 36.78 -16.22
N VAL A 445 20.91 37.14 -17.47
CA VAL A 445 19.70 36.66 -18.14
C VAL A 445 19.85 35.26 -18.72
N ASN A 446 18.80 34.45 -18.63
CA ASN A 446 18.73 33.15 -19.31
C ASN A 446 17.42 33.01 -20.09
N PHE A 447 17.53 32.66 -21.36
CA PHE A 447 16.40 32.41 -22.25
C PHE A 447 16.18 30.91 -22.42
N THR A 448 14.93 30.47 -22.32
CA THR A 448 14.55 29.08 -22.60
C THR A 448 13.22 29.05 -23.34
N LEU A 449 13.13 28.28 -24.40
CA LEU A 449 11.87 28.01 -25.07
C LEU A 449 11.20 26.81 -24.39
N TYR A 450 10.00 27.01 -23.88
CA TYR A 450 9.14 25.99 -23.33
C TYR A 450 7.98 25.70 -24.28
N MET A 451 7.61 24.43 -24.36
CA MET A 451 6.57 23.94 -25.26
C MET A 451 5.68 23.00 -24.48
N THR A 452 4.38 23.29 -24.40
CA THR A 452 3.42 22.35 -23.83
C THR A 452 3.17 21.26 -24.85
N VAL A 453 3.25 19.99 -24.45
CA VAL A 453 2.85 18.87 -25.31
C VAL A 453 1.51 18.34 -24.85
N PRO A 454 0.67 17.81 -25.76
CA PRO A 454 -0.52 17.08 -25.34
C PRO A 454 -0.05 15.90 -24.50
N ASN A 455 -0.74 15.64 -23.40
CA ASN A 455 -0.54 14.43 -22.63
C ASN A 455 -0.77 13.25 -23.57
N THR A 456 0.30 12.57 -23.96
CA THR A 456 0.21 11.29 -24.65
C THR A 456 -0.50 10.35 -23.70
N LYS A 457 -1.71 9.95 -24.12
CA LYS A 457 -2.60 9.00 -23.43
C LYS A 457 -1.91 7.68 -23.17
#